data_AF-X6DA40-F1
#
_entry.id   AF-X6DA40-F1
#
_cell.length_a   1.000
_cell.length_b   1.000
_cell.length_c   1.000
_cell.angle_alpha   90.00
_cell.angle_beta   90.00
_cell.angle_gamma   90.00
#
_symmetry.space_group_name_H-M   'P 1'
#
loop_
_entity.id
_entity.type
_entity.pdbx_description
1 polymer ?
#
loop_
_entity_poly.entity_id
_entity_poly.type
_entity_poly.pdbx_seq_one_letter_code
_entity_poly.pdbx_strand_id
1 'polypeptide(L)'
;MEDNIEETLSFYRLPLAHHKHMKSTNMLERLNQEIKRRTLVVRIFPNPQSCLRLVRALAVEIHENWLEATRYLNMDHLREHKKESLRALAA
;
A
#
# COMPACT_ATOMS: atom_id res chain seq x y z
N MET A 1 9.10 1.48 -24.13
CA MET A 1 9.04 2.52 -23.07
C MET A 1 7.76 3.34 -23.18
N GLU A 2 7.17 3.47 -24.37
CA GLU A 2 5.89 4.13 -24.60
C GLU A 2 4.66 3.27 -24.22
N ASP A 3 4.82 1.95 -24.08
CA ASP A 3 3.70 1.02 -23.84
C ASP A 3 3.07 1.11 -22.43
N ASN A 4 3.64 1.87 -21.49
CA ASN A 4 3.17 1.98 -20.09
C ASN A 4 2.89 3.44 -19.68
N ILE A 5 2.79 4.36 -20.65
CA ILE A 5 2.53 5.78 -20.39
C ILE A 5 1.19 5.96 -19.68
N GLU A 6 0.14 5.27 -20.11
CA GLU A 6 -1.20 5.40 -19.52
C GLU A 6 -1.24 4.92 -18.07
N GLU A 7 -0.56 3.82 -17.75
CA GLU A 7 -0.45 3.31 -16.38
C GLU A 7 0.36 4.26 -15.49
N THR A 8 1.40 4.90 -16.04
CA THR A 8 2.20 5.89 -15.31
C THR A 8 1.42 7.16 -15.03
N LEU A 9 0.59 7.62 -15.98
CA LEU A 9 -0.25 8.80 -15.83
C LEU A 9 -1.42 8.59 -14.86
N SER A 10 -1.80 7.34 -14.59
CA SER A 10 -2.85 7.00 -13.61
C SER A 10 -2.58 7.58 -12.21
N PHE A 11 -1.31 7.81 -11.87
CA PHE A 11 -0.89 8.48 -10.64
C PHE A 11 -1.57 9.84 -10.44
N TYR A 12 -1.68 10.64 -11.50
CA TYR A 12 -2.27 11.99 -11.45
C TYR A 12 -3.79 11.99 -11.25
N ARG A 13 -4.45 10.82 -11.34
CA ARG A 13 -5.88 10.69 -11.03
C ARG A 13 -6.16 10.62 -9.52
N LEU A 14 -5.12 10.52 -8.70
CA LEU A 14 -5.24 10.46 -7.24
C LEU A 14 -5.31 11.87 -6.63
N PRO A 15 -5.89 12.02 -5.42
CA PRO A 15 -5.87 13.30 -4.71
C PRO A 15 -4.43 13.72 -4.42
N LEU A 16 -4.13 15.02 -4.50
CA LEU A 16 -2.78 15.56 -4.21
C LEU A 16 -2.23 15.14 -2.85
N ALA A 17 -3.10 15.00 -1.84
CA ALA A 17 -2.73 14.52 -0.51
C ALA A 17 -2.13 13.09 -0.53
N HIS A 18 -2.47 12.27 -1.52
CA HIS A 18 -1.96 10.90 -1.70
C HIS A 18 -0.63 10.86 -2.44
N HIS A 19 -0.30 11.87 -3.26
CA HIS A 19 0.91 11.88 -4.09
C HIS A 19 2.19 11.74 -3.27
N LYS A 20 2.25 12.36 -2.07
CA LYS A 20 3.43 12.26 -1.19
C LYS A 20 3.76 10.81 -0.84
N HIS A 21 2.74 10.01 -0.52
CA HIS A 21 2.92 8.62 -0.11
C HIS A 21 3.10 7.69 -1.32
N MET A 22 2.36 7.96 -2.41
CA MET A 22 2.38 7.15 -3.64
C MET A 22 3.63 7.36 -4.49
N LYS A 23 4.33 8.50 -4.37
CA LYS A 23 5.57 8.77 -5.10
C LYS A 23 6.77 7.97 -4.58
N SER A 24 6.71 7.47 -3.35
CA SER A 24 7.82 6.76 -2.70
C SER A 24 7.53 5.27 -2.51
N THR A 25 8.54 4.43 -2.65
CA THR A 25 8.49 2.98 -2.33
C THR A 25 8.86 2.67 -0.89
N ASN A 26 9.18 3.68 -0.07
CA ASN A 26 9.69 3.53 1.29
C ASN A 26 8.88 2.58 2.17
N MET A 27 7.55 2.60 2.09
CA MET A 27 6.72 1.69 2.90
C MET A 27 6.79 0.25 2.41
N LEU A 28 6.78 0.05 1.10
CA LEU A 28 6.91 -1.28 0.52
C LEU A 28 8.30 -1.86 0.85
N GLU A 29 9.34 -1.04 0.79
CA GLU A 29 10.69 -1.42 1.18
C GLU A 29 10.77 -1.79 2.66
N ARG A 30 10.17 -1.00 3.56
CA ARG A 30 10.10 -1.31 5.00
C ARG A 30 9.34 -2.61 5.27
N LEU A 31 8.20 -2.82 4.62
CA LEU A 31 7.42 -4.06 4.71
C LEU A 31 8.27 -5.26 4.25
N ASN A 32 8.93 -5.15 3.09
CA ASN A 32 9.78 -6.21 2.55
C ASN A 32 10.99 -6.50 3.44
N GLN A 33 11.61 -5.48 4.03
CA GLN A 33 12.68 -5.64 5.00
C GLN A 33 12.20 -6.41 6.24
N GLU A 34 11.02 -6.11 6.76
CA GLU A 34 10.47 -6.79 7.93
C GLU A 34 10.08 -8.25 7.63
N ILE A 35 9.49 -8.51 6.46
CA ILE A 35 9.24 -9.87 5.97
C ILE A 35 10.56 -10.65 5.90
N LYS A 36 11.61 -10.08 5.27
CA LYS A 36 12.93 -10.70 5.22
C LYS A 36 13.50 -10.95 6.61
N ARG A 37 13.42 -9.97 7.52
CA ARG A 37 13.93 -10.09 8.89
C ARG A 37 13.26 -11.23 9.66
N ARG A 38 11.92 -11.32 9.64
CA ARG A 38 11.18 -12.37 10.38
C ARG A 38 11.35 -13.76 9.76
N THR A 39 11.41 -13.84 8.43
CA THR A 39 11.64 -15.12 7.74
C THR A 39 13.08 -15.63 7.92
N LEU A 40 14.08 -14.74 7.98
CA LEU A 40 15.48 -15.10 8.21
C LEU A 40 15.73 -15.75 9.59
N VAL A 41 14.96 -15.39 10.62
CA VAL A 41 15.06 -15.99 11.96
C VAL A 41 14.69 -17.48 11.93
N VAL A 42 13.66 -17.84 11.16
CA VAL A 42 13.18 -19.23 11.06
C VAL A 42 14.14 -20.11 10.23
N ARG A 43 14.87 -19.51 9.27
CA ARG A 43 15.82 -20.13 8.33
C ARG A 43 15.22 -21.18 7.38
N ILE A 44 14.52 -22.19 7.90
CA ILE A 44 13.89 -23.27 7.14
C ILE A 44 12.46 -23.47 7.64
N PHE A 45 11.48 -23.40 6.73
CA PHE A 45 10.09 -23.66 7.06
C PHE A 45 9.72 -25.13 6.80
N PRO A 46 8.92 -25.76 7.68
CA PRO A 46 8.51 -27.15 7.51
C PRO A 46 7.52 -27.37 6.36
N ASN A 47 6.81 -26.31 5.93
CA ASN A 47 5.93 -26.31 4.75
C ASN A 47 5.64 -24.86 4.30
N PRO A 48 5.17 -24.67 3.05
CA PRO A 48 4.81 -23.33 2.54
C PRO A 48 3.71 -22.62 3.33
N GLN A 49 2.76 -23.38 3.89
CA GLN A 49 1.66 -22.81 4.69
C GLN A 49 2.16 -22.15 5.98
N SER A 50 3.25 -22.66 6.56
CA SER A 50 3.87 -22.07 7.75
C SER A 50 4.48 -20.70 7.45
N CYS A 51 5.14 -20.56 6.30
CA CYS A 51 5.65 -19.27 5.82
C CYS A 51 4.50 -18.29 5.56
N LEU A 52 3.45 -18.75 4.87
CA LEU A 52 2.28 -17.94 4.57
C LEU A 52 1.58 -17.43 5.84
N ARG A 53 1.45 -18.27 6.88
CA ARG A 53 0.90 -17.87 8.18
C ARG A 53 1.71 -16.75 8.84
N LEU A 54 3.05 -16.86 8.84
CA LEU A 54 3.93 -15.83 9.40
C LEU A 54 3.77 -14.50 8.67
N VAL A 55 3.81 -14.52 7.34
CA VAL A 55 3.69 -13.31 6.52
C VAL A 55 2.31 -12.68 6.68
N ARG A 56 1.24 -13.47 6.74
CA ARG A 56 -0.12 -12.97 6.99
C ARG A 56 -0.26 -12.32 8.36
N ALA A 57 0.26 -12.96 9.41
CA ALA A 57 0.25 -12.40 10.75
C ALA A 57 0.98 -11.05 10.79
N LEU A 58 2.15 -10.95 10.15
CA LEU A 58 2.89 -9.69 10.02
C LEU A 58 2.09 -8.63 9.26
N ALA A 59 1.41 -8.99 8.17
CA ALA A 59 0.61 -8.06 7.40
C ALA A 59 -0.56 -7.48 8.22
N VAL A 60 -1.19 -8.30 9.07
CA VAL A 60 -2.25 -7.86 10.00
C VAL A 60 -1.69 -6.87 11.02
N GLU A 61 -0.58 -7.21 11.69
CA GLU A 61 0.07 -6.34 12.68
C GLU A 61 0.45 -4.97 12.10
N ILE A 62 1.00 -4.96 10.88
CA ILE A 62 1.35 -3.73 10.17
C ILE A 62 0.10 -2.92 9.82
N HIS A 63 -0.97 -3.59 9.37
CA HIS A 63 -2.24 -2.94 9.05
C HIS A 63 -2.86 -2.26 10.28
N GLU A 64 -2.90 -2.97 11.41
CA GLU A 64 -3.41 -2.44 12.69
C GLU A 64 -2.59 -1.22 13.13
N ASN A 65 -1.26 -1.31 13.10
CA ASN A 65 -0.38 -0.18 13.43
C ASN A 65 -0.60 1.03 12.50
N TRP A 66 -0.91 0.82 11.21
CA TRP A 66 -1.23 1.92 10.30
C TRP A 66 -2.59 2.56 10.59
N LEU A 67 -3.55 1.81 11.14
CA LEU A 67 -4.83 2.37 11.56
C LEU A 67 -4.71 3.20 12.83
N GLU A 68 -3.87 2.77 13.78
CA GLU A 68 -3.76 3.35 15.12
C GLU A 68 -2.76 4.50 15.23
N ALA A 69 -1.56 4.38 14.66
CA ALA A 69 -0.46 5.32 14.93
C ALA A 69 -0.40 6.50 13.95
N THR A 70 -0.36 6.23 12.65
CA THR A 70 -0.36 7.26 11.60
C THR A 70 -0.96 6.64 10.35
N ARG A 71 -2.17 7.11 10.01
CA ARG A 71 -2.87 6.65 8.82
C ARG A 71 -2.04 6.98 7.57
N TYR A 72 -1.35 5.97 7.05
CA TYR A 72 -0.43 6.13 5.93
C TYR A 72 -1.13 6.67 4.67
N LEU A 73 -2.37 6.21 4.44
CA LEU A 73 -3.21 6.69 3.35
C LEU A 73 -4.62 6.97 3.88
N ASN A 74 -5.06 8.23 3.83
CA ASN A 74 -6.40 8.57 4.25
C ASN A 74 -7.41 8.46 3.11
N MET A 75 -8.12 7.32 3.08
CA MET A 75 -9.10 7.00 2.03
C MET A 75 -10.26 7.99 1.94
N ASP A 76 -10.49 8.80 2.97
CA ASP A 76 -11.55 9.83 2.94
C ASP A 76 -11.28 10.90 1.87
N HIS A 77 -10.02 11.30 1.63
CA HIS A 77 -9.74 12.23 0.53
C HIS A 77 -10.00 11.59 -0.84
N LEU A 78 -9.78 10.28 -0.99
CA LEU A 78 -10.08 9.59 -2.24
C LEU A 78 -11.59 9.49 -2.46
N ARG A 79 -12.36 9.24 -1.40
CA ARG A 79 -13.83 9.21 -1.45
C ARG A 79 -14.38 10.57 -1.89
N GLU A 80 -13.89 11.66 -1.30
CA GLU A 80 -14.36 13.01 -1.63
C GLU A 80 -13.97 13.42 -3.06
N HIS A 81 -12.72 13.18 -3.45
CA HIS A 81 -12.26 13.44 -4.82
C HIS A 81 -13.09 12.68 -5.87
N LYS A 82 -13.48 11.43 -5.59
CA LYS A 82 -14.37 10.66 -6.48
C LYS A 82 -15.76 11.27 -6.57
N LYS A 83 -16.34 11.74 -5.46
CA LYS A 83 -17.64 12.44 -5.48
C LYS A 83 -17.58 13.72 -6.30
N GLU A 84 -16.54 14.53 -6.12
CA GLU A 84 -16.31 15.76 -6.89
C GLU A 84 -16.17 15.47 -8.39
N SER A 85 -15.38 14.44 -8.73
CA SER A 85 -15.24 13.99 -10.13
C SER A 85 -16.57 13.55 -10.74
N LEU A 86 -17.40 12.80 -9.99
CA LEU A 86 -18.72 12.37 -10.43
C LEU A 86 -19.70 13.54 -10.59
N ARG A 87 -19.65 14.53 -9.69
CA ARG A 87 -20.46 15.76 -9.81
C ARG A 87 -20.07 16.57 -11.05
N ALA A 88 -18.78 16.68 -11.34
CA ALA A 88 -18.27 17.39 -12.52
C ALA A 88 -18.64 16.68 -13.84
N LEU A 89 -18.78 15.35 -13.83
CA LEU A 89 -19.24 14.55 -14.98
C LEU A 89 -20.76 14.64 -15.21
N ALA A 90 -21.53 14.96 -14.17
CA ALA A 90 -22.99 15.04 -14.21
C ALA A 90 -23.51 16.45 -14.52
N ALA A 91 -22.63 17.45 -14.55
CA ALA A 91 -22.90 18.84 -14.93
C ALA A 91 -22.57 19.06 -16.41
#